data_AF-A0A9E5FYQ4-F1
#
_entry.id   AF-A0A9E5FYQ4-F1
#
_cell.length_a   1.000
_cell.length_b   1.000
_cell.length_c   1.000
_cell.angle_alpha   90.00
_cell.angle_beta   90.00
_cell.angle_gamma   90.00
#
_symmetry.space_group_name_H-M   'P 1'
#
loop_
_entity.id
_entity.type
_entity.pdbx_description
1 polymer ?
#
loop_
_entity_poly.entity_id
_entity_poly.type
_entity_poly.pdbx_seq_one_letter_code
_entity_poly.pdbx_strand_id
1 'polypeptide(L)'
;MVFASCLDDASQADMQKMLAAQIDQQAATLFEAPPDTEIFVAVATPADIKKIFADSPTSAGMYEHPRRRIVTGDIGTVLRHEYTHAMHFGHMERLGQPHVMWVQEGLAALYEVYELAPDTSIRFVPTERHNQARKIAANKRAISLAQVVTMNPDEFMAKSQTLYPVVRSVFEYMADQGKLRAWYKRYVDTFAQDRTGRRAIEDIFGATIDEFETSWRAWVLARPAVDVAVGRGDRNVGVDIKAATDGVEVTRVARGSAAQRAGIVAGDVIVAIDGTPVRSPREWTEATAAIRVPELAITIRRAGKRSEITLIFDAQASAMLRGEGEHVLVTPAEFQWAEIRGGFLYKVQFASES
;
A
#
# COMPACT_ATOMS: atom_id res chain seq x y z
N MET A 1 -9.68 19.22 2.46
CA MET A 1 -9.83 17.93 1.71
C MET A 1 -11.32 17.69 1.59
N VAL A 2 -11.80 17.41 0.38
CA VAL A 2 -13.23 17.12 0.14
C VAL A 2 -13.34 15.73 -0.47
N PHE A 3 -14.29 14.92 -0.02
CA PHE A 3 -14.43 13.53 -0.45
C PHE A 3 -15.76 13.28 -1.15
N ALA A 4 -15.73 12.48 -2.22
CA ALA A 4 -16.87 11.74 -2.73
C ALA A 4 -16.49 10.25 -2.77
N SER A 5 -17.25 9.39 -2.11
CA SER A 5 -16.75 8.08 -1.70
C SER A 5 -17.86 7.03 -1.70
N CYS A 6 -17.55 5.81 -2.14
CA CYS A 6 -18.41 4.62 -2.02
C CYS A 6 -18.09 3.75 -0.80
N LEU A 7 -17.26 4.24 0.12
CA LEU A 7 -16.88 3.57 1.36
C LEU A 7 -18.02 3.61 2.40
N ASP A 8 -18.01 2.67 3.33
CA ASP A 8 -18.70 2.85 4.62
C ASP A 8 -17.90 3.77 5.55
N ASP A 9 -18.56 4.25 6.61
CA ASP A 9 -17.99 5.22 7.56
C ASP A 9 -16.67 4.75 8.20
N ALA A 10 -16.52 3.44 8.47
CA ALA A 10 -15.30 2.91 9.07
C ALA A 10 -14.14 2.90 8.06
N SER A 11 -14.38 2.45 6.83
CA SER A 11 -13.39 2.49 5.75
C SER A 11 -13.04 3.92 5.32
N GLN A 12 -14.01 4.83 5.36
CA GLN A 12 -13.79 6.27 5.14
C GLN A 12 -12.91 6.88 6.24
N ALA A 13 -13.16 6.57 7.52
CA ALA A 13 -12.35 7.04 8.65
C ALA A 13 -10.92 6.47 8.61
N ASP A 14 -10.76 5.18 8.30
CA ASP A 14 -9.44 4.54 8.15
C ASP A 14 -8.61 5.19 7.03
N MET A 15 -9.24 5.47 5.89
CA MET A 15 -8.62 6.19 4.77
C MET A 15 -8.20 7.60 5.19
N GLN A 16 -9.08 8.36 5.85
CA GLN A 16 -8.79 9.74 6.27
C GLN A 16 -7.65 9.78 7.29
N LYS A 17 -7.61 8.86 8.25
CA LYS A 17 -6.52 8.71 9.22
C LYS A 17 -5.19 8.38 8.53
N MET A 18 -5.20 7.45 7.57
CA MET A 18 -4.02 7.08 6.79
C MET A 18 -3.51 8.27 5.96
N LEU A 19 -4.39 8.99 5.28
CA LEU A 19 -4.03 10.17 4.49
C LEU A 19 -3.45 11.28 5.35
N ALA A 20 -4.10 11.63 6.48
CA ALA A 20 -3.60 12.65 7.40
C ALA A 20 -2.16 12.34 7.86
N ALA A 21 -1.91 11.10 8.28
CA ALA A 21 -0.59 10.68 8.72
C ALA A 21 0.49 10.73 7.59
N GLN A 22 0.10 10.45 6.33
CA GLN A 22 0.99 10.64 5.18
C GLN A 22 1.26 12.12 4.89
N ILE A 23 0.22 12.96 4.95
CA ILE A 23 0.30 14.41 4.70
C ILE A 23 1.25 15.08 5.69
N ASP A 24 1.07 14.78 6.99
CA ASP A 24 1.89 15.34 8.07
C ASP A 24 3.36 14.92 7.92
N GLN A 25 3.61 13.64 7.65
CA GLN A 25 4.97 13.12 7.43
C GLN A 25 5.62 13.75 6.19
N GLN A 26 4.89 13.86 5.06
CA GLN A 26 5.43 14.40 3.82
C GLN A 26 5.69 15.91 3.91
N ALA A 27 4.83 16.66 4.59
CA ALA A 27 5.06 18.06 4.92
C ALA A 27 6.30 18.22 5.82
N ALA A 28 6.40 17.46 6.91
CA ALA A 28 7.52 17.57 7.86
C ALA A 28 8.88 17.17 7.27
N THR A 29 8.91 16.31 6.23
CA THR A 29 10.16 15.73 5.71
C THR A 29 10.59 16.23 4.34
N LEU A 30 9.67 16.43 3.39
CA LEU A 30 9.99 16.74 1.99
C LEU A 30 9.41 18.06 1.52
N PHE A 31 8.10 18.28 1.71
CA PHE A 31 7.33 19.30 0.98
C PHE A 31 7.01 20.57 1.79
N GLU A 32 7.51 20.63 3.02
CA GLU A 32 7.38 21.72 4.02
C GLU A 32 5.95 21.94 4.55
N ALA A 33 4.94 21.87 3.69
CA ALA A 33 3.53 22.03 4.01
C ALA A 33 2.63 21.24 3.03
N PRO A 34 1.37 20.95 3.39
CA PRO A 34 0.36 20.50 2.43
C PRO A 34 0.11 21.54 1.32
N PRO A 35 -0.60 21.21 0.23
CA PRO A 35 -1.02 22.19 -0.77
C PRO A 35 -1.91 23.27 -0.17
N ASP A 36 -1.76 24.52 -0.62
CA ASP A 36 -2.54 25.69 -0.17
C ASP A 36 -3.98 25.71 -0.75
N THR A 37 -4.36 24.65 -1.46
CA THR A 37 -5.66 24.46 -2.12
C THR A 37 -6.30 23.16 -1.69
N GLU A 38 -7.63 23.13 -1.60
CA GLU A 38 -8.34 21.89 -1.34
C GLU A 38 -8.17 20.87 -2.48
N ILE A 39 -7.78 19.65 -2.11
CA ILE A 39 -7.82 18.49 -3.00
C ILE A 39 -9.18 17.79 -2.83
N PHE A 40 -9.87 17.56 -3.94
CA PHE A 40 -11.07 16.75 -4.04
C PHE A 40 -10.68 15.29 -4.33
N VAL A 41 -11.11 14.35 -3.51
CA VAL A 41 -10.78 12.92 -3.63
C VAL A 41 -12.05 12.14 -3.95
N ALA A 42 -12.11 11.62 -5.17
CA ALA A 42 -13.15 10.72 -5.64
C ALA A 42 -12.69 9.26 -5.48
N VAL A 43 -13.26 8.57 -4.51
CA VAL A 43 -13.03 7.15 -4.25
C VAL A 43 -14.16 6.36 -4.91
N ALA A 44 -13.86 5.71 -6.04
CA ALA A 44 -14.85 5.07 -6.90
C ALA A 44 -14.82 3.55 -6.79
N THR A 45 -15.87 2.88 -7.30
CA THR A 45 -15.86 1.42 -7.38
C THR A 45 -14.89 0.96 -8.48
N PRO A 46 -14.31 -0.26 -8.39
CA PRO A 46 -13.49 -0.82 -9.47
C PRO A 46 -14.23 -0.95 -10.81
N ALA A 47 -15.57 -0.98 -10.79
CA ALA A 47 -16.39 -1.00 -12.01
C ALA A 47 -16.49 0.39 -12.66
N ASP A 48 -16.52 1.46 -11.86
CA ASP A 48 -16.58 2.83 -12.37
C ASP A 48 -15.21 3.34 -12.82
N ILE A 49 -14.14 2.94 -12.13
CA ILE A 49 -12.75 3.20 -12.55
C ILE A 49 -12.48 2.69 -13.97
N LYS A 50 -12.96 1.49 -14.31
CA LYS A 50 -12.87 0.95 -15.68
C LYS A 50 -13.63 1.77 -16.73
N LYS A 51 -14.66 2.53 -16.34
CA LYS A 51 -15.39 3.44 -17.24
C LYS A 51 -14.67 4.79 -17.34
N ILE A 52 -14.17 5.31 -16.22
CA ILE A 52 -13.48 6.61 -16.13
C ILE A 52 -12.16 6.56 -16.92
N PHE A 53 -11.41 5.47 -16.81
CA PHE A 53 -10.14 5.26 -17.50
C PHE A 53 -10.25 4.28 -18.68
N ALA A 54 -11.38 4.28 -19.39
CA ALA A 54 -11.60 3.37 -20.53
C ALA A 54 -10.51 3.51 -21.62
N ASP A 55 -10.02 4.74 -21.85
CA ASP A 55 -8.95 5.06 -22.81
C ASP A 55 -7.53 4.82 -22.26
N SER A 56 -7.41 4.47 -20.97
CA SER A 56 -6.12 4.17 -20.30
C SER A 56 -6.29 2.98 -19.34
N PRO A 57 -6.49 1.76 -19.86
CA PRO A 57 -6.94 0.59 -19.08
C PRO A 57 -5.93 0.09 -18.03
N THR A 58 -4.70 0.61 -18.02
CA THR A 58 -3.69 0.37 -16.98
C THR A 58 -3.78 1.33 -15.80
N SER A 59 -4.57 2.40 -15.89
CA SER A 59 -4.73 3.41 -14.85
C SER A 59 -5.78 2.97 -13.82
N ALA A 60 -5.36 2.77 -12.58
CA ALA A 60 -6.24 2.48 -11.45
C ALA A 60 -6.63 3.74 -10.64
N GLY A 61 -5.98 4.87 -10.94
CA GLY A 61 -6.25 6.19 -10.40
C GLY A 61 -5.45 7.27 -11.15
N MET A 62 -5.67 8.53 -10.79
CA MET A 62 -5.00 9.70 -11.36
C MET A 62 -5.20 10.95 -10.48
N TYR A 63 -4.14 11.74 -10.31
CA TYR A 63 -4.20 13.13 -9.86
C TYR A 63 -4.29 14.12 -11.03
N GLU A 64 -5.48 14.67 -11.26
CA GLU A 64 -5.72 15.74 -12.21
C GLU A 64 -5.36 17.11 -11.61
N HIS A 65 -4.07 17.46 -11.66
CA HIS A 65 -3.54 18.70 -11.08
C HIS A 65 -4.34 19.98 -11.42
N PRO A 66 -4.72 20.28 -12.70
CA PRO A 66 -5.51 21.47 -13.01
C PRO A 66 -6.90 21.51 -12.38
N ARG A 67 -7.45 20.35 -11.99
CA ARG A 67 -8.77 20.21 -11.35
C ARG A 67 -8.69 20.00 -9.84
N ARG A 68 -7.47 19.93 -9.26
CA ARG A 68 -7.21 19.56 -7.86
C ARG A 68 -7.94 18.27 -7.45
N ARG A 69 -8.05 17.32 -8.37
CA ARG A 69 -8.86 16.11 -8.19
C ARG A 69 -8.01 14.85 -8.22
N ILE A 70 -8.14 14.02 -7.21
CA ILE A 70 -7.71 12.62 -7.24
C ILE A 70 -8.94 11.78 -7.60
N VAL A 71 -8.80 10.85 -8.52
CA VAL A 71 -9.75 9.74 -8.72
C VAL A 71 -9.00 8.44 -8.45
N THR A 72 -9.54 7.56 -7.60
CA THR A 72 -8.89 6.30 -7.22
C THR A 72 -9.85 5.13 -7.11
N GLY A 73 -9.39 3.93 -7.45
CA GLY A 73 -10.10 2.67 -7.29
C GLY A 73 -9.80 1.89 -6.01
N ASP A 74 -8.77 2.29 -5.26
CA ASP A 74 -8.45 1.77 -3.93
C ASP A 74 -8.08 2.89 -2.96
N ILE A 75 -8.09 2.59 -1.66
CA ILE A 75 -7.62 3.48 -0.59
C ILE A 75 -6.20 3.16 -0.11
N GLY A 76 -5.48 2.29 -0.82
CA GLY A 76 -4.14 1.83 -0.48
C GLY A 76 -3.11 2.37 -1.45
N THR A 77 -2.47 1.46 -2.18
CA THR A 77 -1.35 1.71 -3.08
C THR A 77 -1.60 2.87 -4.05
N VAL A 78 -2.77 2.95 -4.70
CA VAL A 78 -3.06 3.97 -5.71
C VAL A 78 -3.33 5.32 -5.05
N LEU A 79 -4.20 5.37 -4.04
CA LEU A 79 -4.50 6.63 -3.35
C LEU A 79 -3.25 7.26 -2.74
N ARG A 80 -2.36 6.48 -2.12
CA ARG A 80 -1.10 6.99 -1.55
C ARG A 80 -0.16 7.57 -2.61
N HIS A 81 -0.12 6.95 -3.80
CA HIS A 81 0.65 7.41 -4.95
C HIS A 81 0.12 8.76 -5.45
N GLU A 82 -1.17 8.84 -5.78
CA GLU A 82 -1.81 10.08 -6.28
C GLU A 82 -1.80 11.21 -5.25
N TYR A 83 -1.92 10.90 -3.96
CA TYR A 83 -1.82 11.93 -2.92
C TYR A 83 -0.39 12.47 -2.77
N THR A 84 0.62 11.64 -3.02
CA THR A 84 2.02 12.10 -3.06
C THR A 84 2.25 13.06 -4.23
N HIS A 85 1.66 12.78 -5.40
CA HIS A 85 1.64 13.75 -6.52
C HIS A 85 0.97 15.05 -6.09
N ALA A 86 -0.22 15.01 -5.46
CA ALA A 86 -0.90 16.23 -5.00
C ALA A 86 -0.04 17.08 -4.03
N MET A 87 0.63 16.43 -3.06
CA MET A 87 1.55 17.09 -2.12
C MET A 87 2.78 17.68 -2.83
N HIS A 88 3.40 16.91 -3.74
CA HIS A 88 4.58 17.35 -4.48
C HIS A 88 4.25 18.51 -5.43
N PHE A 89 3.12 18.46 -6.15
CA PHE A 89 2.64 19.57 -6.98
C PHE A 89 2.39 20.84 -6.17
N GLY A 90 1.78 20.76 -4.98
CA GLY A 90 1.62 21.91 -4.10
C GLY A 90 2.96 22.57 -3.72
N HIS A 91 4.00 21.76 -3.49
CA HIS A 91 5.35 22.29 -3.25
C HIS A 91 5.99 22.89 -4.51
N MET A 92 5.88 22.22 -5.66
CA MET A 92 6.36 22.72 -6.96
C MET A 92 5.76 24.08 -7.31
N GLU A 93 4.49 24.33 -6.97
CA GLU A 93 3.82 25.61 -7.20
C GLU A 93 4.33 26.72 -6.28
N ARG A 94 4.44 26.47 -4.97
CA ARG A 94 5.02 27.45 -4.02
C ARG A 94 6.42 27.90 -4.43
N LEU A 95 7.20 27.00 -5.02
CA LEU A 95 8.57 27.25 -5.46
C LEU A 95 8.69 27.77 -6.92
N GLY A 96 7.65 27.62 -7.74
CA GLY A 96 7.73 27.82 -9.19
C GLY A 96 8.64 26.82 -9.93
N GLN A 97 8.76 25.58 -9.44
CA GLN A 97 9.72 24.58 -9.90
C GLN A 97 9.03 23.34 -10.51
N PRO A 98 8.89 23.22 -11.85
CA PRO A 98 8.38 22.00 -12.46
C PRO A 98 9.46 20.92 -12.52
N HIS A 99 9.44 20.02 -11.52
CA HIS A 99 10.40 18.91 -11.36
C HIS A 99 10.24 17.83 -12.44
N VAL A 100 11.28 17.07 -12.72
CA VAL A 100 11.30 16.06 -13.79
C VAL A 100 10.60 14.75 -13.40
N MET A 101 10.11 13.98 -14.40
CA MET A 101 9.25 12.81 -14.17
C MET A 101 9.85 11.75 -13.25
N TRP A 102 11.16 11.48 -13.34
CA TRP A 102 11.78 10.47 -12.48
C TRP A 102 11.69 10.82 -10.99
N VAL A 103 11.62 12.12 -10.64
CA VAL A 103 11.41 12.61 -9.28
C VAL A 103 9.94 12.50 -8.88
N GLN A 104 9.01 12.95 -9.74
CA GLN A 104 7.58 12.89 -9.47
C GLN A 104 7.11 11.44 -9.25
N GLU A 105 7.34 10.57 -10.24
CA GLU A 105 6.98 9.15 -10.19
C GLU A 105 7.80 8.37 -9.16
N GLY A 106 9.07 8.74 -8.96
CA GLY A 106 9.95 8.08 -8.00
C GLY A 106 9.54 8.33 -6.55
N LEU A 107 9.15 9.56 -6.20
CA LEU A 107 8.59 9.89 -4.90
C LEU A 107 7.20 9.26 -4.73
N ALA A 108 6.30 9.39 -5.70
CA ALA A 108 4.97 8.78 -5.61
C ALA A 108 5.04 7.24 -5.47
N ALA A 109 5.92 6.57 -6.23
CA ALA A 109 6.15 5.13 -6.11
C ALA A 109 6.83 4.72 -4.80
N LEU A 110 7.62 5.59 -4.17
CA LEU A 110 8.21 5.35 -2.84
C LEU A 110 7.12 5.25 -1.76
N TYR A 111 6.15 6.17 -1.81
CA TYR A 111 5.04 6.24 -0.84
C TYR A 111 3.87 5.28 -1.12
N GLU A 112 3.93 4.46 -2.18
CA GLU A 112 2.98 3.36 -2.42
C GLU A 112 2.81 2.44 -1.20
N VAL A 113 3.92 2.07 -0.55
CA VAL A 113 3.94 1.14 0.60
C VAL A 113 5.06 1.53 1.56
N TYR A 114 4.68 1.75 2.82
CA TYR A 114 5.56 2.11 3.93
C TYR A 114 4.92 1.72 5.26
N GLU A 115 5.75 1.54 6.28
CA GLU A 115 5.35 1.56 7.68
C GLU A 115 5.60 2.95 8.26
N LEU A 116 4.66 3.43 9.06
CA LEU A 116 4.76 4.70 9.77
C LEU A 116 4.71 4.41 11.27
N ALA A 117 5.74 4.81 11.99
CA ALA A 117 5.81 4.67 13.43
C ALA A 117 5.00 5.79 14.14
N PRO A 118 4.64 5.62 15.43
CA PRO A 118 3.88 6.62 16.18
C PRO A 118 4.56 8.00 16.31
N ASP A 119 5.88 8.07 16.12
CA ASP A 119 6.68 9.30 16.14
C ASP A 119 6.78 9.98 14.74
N THR A 120 5.98 9.53 13.77
CA THR A 120 6.01 9.92 12.35
C THR A 120 7.27 9.50 11.57
N SER A 121 8.19 8.75 12.16
CA SER A 121 9.30 8.16 11.42
C SER A 121 8.76 7.11 10.42
N ILE A 122 9.34 7.09 9.22
CA ILE A 122 8.87 6.26 8.12
C ILE A 122 9.90 5.19 7.77
N ARG A 123 9.43 3.97 7.56
CA ARG A 123 10.23 2.85 7.05
C ARG A 123 9.65 2.41 5.72
N PHE A 124 10.36 2.70 4.63
CA PHE A 124 9.99 2.18 3.32
C PHE A 124 10.28 0.69 3.26
N VAL A 125 9.28 -0.11 2.92
CA VAL A 125 9.38 -1.56 2.89
C VAL A 125 9.67 -2.07 1.47
N PRO A 126 10.39 -3.20 1.31
CA PRO A 126 10.43 -3.91 0.05
C PRO A 126 9.02 -4.28 -0.43
N THR A 127 8.83 -4.30 -1.75
CA THR A 127 7.57 -4.72 -2.41
C THR A 127 7.91 -5.57 -3.63
N GLU A 128 6.91 -6.11 -4.36
CA GLU A 128 7.17 -6.83 -5.62
C GLU A 128 8.05 -6.03 -6.62
N ARG A 129 7.91 -4.69 -6.65
CA ARG A 129 8.78 -3.82 -7.46
C ARG A 129 10.28 -3.97 -7.12
N HIS A 130 10.65 -4.33 -5.90
CA HIS A 130 12.04 -4.62 -5.54
C HIS A 130 12.59 -5.80 -6.37
N ASN A 131 11.80 -6.86 -6.60
CA ASN A 131 12.20 -8.00 -7.42
C ASN A 131 12.45 -7.60 -8.88
N GLN A 132 11.66 -6.67 -9.39
CA GLN A 132 11.82 -6.10 -10.73
C GLN A 132 13.09 -5.22 -10.79
N ALA A 133 13.29 -4.34 -9.80
CA ALA A 133 14.51 -3.55 -9.66
C ALA A 133 15.79 -4.40 -9.57
N ARG A 134 15.77 -5.52 -8.82
CA ARG A 134 16.90 -6.47 -8.75
C ARG A 134 17.25 -7.07 -10.11
N LYS A 135 16.26 -7.47 -10.91
CA LYS A 135 16.47 -7.98 -12.27
C LYS A 135 17.11 -6.92 -13.19
N ILE A 136 16.70 -5.66 -13.06
CA ILE A 136 17.24 -4.55 -13.85
C ILE A 136 18.65 -4.16 -13.37
N ALA A 137 18.89 -4.15 -12.05
CA ALA A 137 20.19 -3.88 -11.44
C ALA A 137 21.26 -4.91 -11.86
N ALA A 138 20.87 -6.19 -11.99
CA ALA A 138 21.75 -7.25 -12.50
C ALA A 138 22.07 -7.13 -14.02
N ASN A 139 21.22 -6.46 -14.80
CA ASN A 139 21.39 -6.33 -16.24
C ASN A 139 22.33 -5.15 -16.57
N LYS A 140 23.57 -5.45 -16.98
CA LYS A 140 24.57 -4.47 -17.43
C LYS A 140 24.20 -3.70 -18.71
N ARG A 141 23.14 -4.09 -19.41
CA ARG A 141 22.58 -3.39 -20.59
C ARG A 141 21.27 -2.64 -20.28
N ALA A 142 20.88 -2.55 -19.01
CA ALA A 142 19.79 -1.68 -18.60
C ALA A 142 20.15 -0.20 -18.83
N ILE A 143 19.12 0.63 -18.97
CA ILE A 143 19.23 2.09 -19.03
C ILE A 143 19.94 2.58 -17.75
N SER A 144 20.94 3.47 -17.88
CA SER A 144 21.68 4.00 -16.73
C SER A 144 20.90 5.12 -16.03
N LEU A 145 21.19 5.37 -14.76
CA LEU A 145 20.62 6.49 -14.01
C LEU A 145 21.01 7.83 -14.64
N ALA A 146 22.23 7.94 -15.20
CA ALA A 146 22.65 9.09 -15.98
C ALA A 146 21.72 9.40 -17.16
N GLN A 147 21.16 8.37 -17.81
CA GLN A 147 20.12 8.54 -18.83
C GLN A 147 18.77 8.88 -18.19
N VAL A 148 18.31 8.10 -17.20
CA VAL A 148 16.99 8.28 -16.54
C VAL A 148 16.78 9.68 -16.01
N VAL A 149 17.78 10.29 -15.34
CA VAL A 149 17.62 11.64 -14.77
C VAL A 149 17.45 12.74 -15.83
N THR A 150 17.88 12.47 -17.07
CA THR A 150 17.78 13.40 -18.22
C THR A 150 16.59 13.15 -19.15
N MET A 151 15.81 12.07 -18.93
CA MET A 151 14.68 11.72 -19.81
C MET A 151 13.60 12.79 -19.83
N ASN A 152 13.06 13.05 -21.01
CA ASN A 152 11.84 13.86 -21.15
C ASN A 152 10.59 13.05 -20.72
N PRO A 153 9.43 13.71 -20.51
CA PRO A 153 8.23 13.02 -20.03
C PRO A 153 7.76 11.88 -20.94
N ASP A 154 7.75 12.07 -22.26
CA ASP A 154 7.26 11.06 -23.22
C ASP A 154 8.16 9.82 -23.23
N GLU A 155 9.48 10.01 -23.21
CA GLU A 155 10.48 8.93 -23.10
C GLU A 155 10.33 8.13 -21.80
N PHE A 156 10.08 8.83 -20.69
CA PHE A 156 9.90 8.22 -19.39
C PHE A 156 8.59 7.41 -19.34
N MET A 157 7.47 8.01 -19.77
CA MET A 157 6.16 7.36 -19.74
C MET A 157 6.07 6.15 -20.67
N ALA A 158 6.71 6.22 -21.85
CA ALA A 158 6.86 5.08 -22.76
C ALA A 158 7.65 3.89 -22.17
N LYS A 159 8.35 4.10 -21.04
CA LYS A 159 9.16 3.10 -20.33
C LYS A 159 8.74 2.89 -18.87
N SER A 160 7.65 3.54 -18.45
CA SER A 160 7.09 3.57 -17.08
C SER A 160 7.13 2.21 -16.37
N GLN A 161 6.61 1.15 -16.98
CA GLN A 161 6.60 -0.20 -16.41
C GLN A 161 7.99 -0.72 -16.00
N THR A 162 9.04 -0.34 -16.71
CA THR A 162 10.44 -0.70 -16.38
C THR A 162 11.08 0.30 -15.42
N LEU A 163 10.76 1.59 -15.57
CA LEU A 163 11.42 2.66 -14.81
C LEU A 163 10.85 2.82 -13.39
N TYR A 164 9.56 2.61 -13.16
CA TYR A 164 8.92 2.79 -11.84
C TYR A 164 9.59 1.93 -10.75
N PRO A 165 9.88 0.63 -10.96
CA PRO A 165 10.70 -0.16 -10.05
C PRO A 165 12.09 0.44 -9.77
N VAL A 166 12.77 0.95 -10.81
CA VAL A 166 14.11 1.55 -10.70
C VAL A 166 14.06 2.82 -9.88
N VAL A 167 13.27 3.82 -10.27
CA VAL A 167 13.22 5.11 -9.58
C VAL A 167 12.76 4.94 -8.14
N ARG A 168 11.71 4.14 -7.87
CA ARG A 168 11.30 3.79 -6.51
C ARG A 168 12.47 3.27 -5.68
N SER A 169 13.24 2.32 -6.21
CA SER A 169 14.37 1.72 -5.48
C SER A 169 15.57 2.66 -5.32
N VAL A 170 15.75 3.65 -6.20
CA VAL A 170 16.74 4.72 -6.04
C VAL A 170 16.35 5.64 -4.89
N PHE A 171 15.08 6.03 -4.82
CA PHE A 171 14.52 6.79 -3.69
C PHE A 171 14.57 6.00 -2.38
N GLU A 172 14.28 4.69 -2.42
CA GLU A 172 14.37 3.79 -1.28
C GLU A 172 15.82 3.67 -0.77
N TYR A 173 16.80 3.59 -1.68
CA TYR A 173 18.22 3.63 -1.34
C TYR A 173 18.62 4.96 -0.71
N MET A 174 18.19 6.10 -1.28
CA MET A 174 18.49 7.41 -0.67
C MET A 174 17.89 7.54 0.74
N ALA A 175 16.73 6.92 1.00
CA ALA A 175 16.12 6.89 2.33
C ALA A 175 16.88 5.98 3.30
N ASP A 176 17.24 4.77 2.88
CA ASP A 176 18.04 3.80 3.64
C ASP A 176 19.42 4.36 4.05
N GLN A 177 20.04 5.15 3.18
CA GLN A 177 21.29 5.85 3.47
C GLN A 177 21.10 7.13 4.33
N GLY A 178 19.89 7.41 4.83
CA GLY A 178 19.57 8.58 5.64
C GLY A 178 19.65 9.93 4.89
N LYS A 179 19.76 9.89 3.56
CA LYS A 179 20.11 11.04 2.71
C LYS A 179 18.95 11.63 1.91
N LEU A 180 17.80 10.96 1.82
CA LEU A 180 16.65 11.39 1.01
C LEU A 180 16.22 12.85 1.28
N ARG A 181 16.08 13.25 2.56
CA ARG A 181 15.68 14.61 2.93
C ARG A 181 16.73 15.64 2.54
N ALA A 182 18.01 15.34 2.77
CA ALA A 182 19.12 16.22 2.39
C ALA A 182 19.23 16.36 0.86
N TRP A 183 19.02 15.27 0.13
CA TRP A 183 18.94 15.25 -1.33
C TRP A 183 17.79 16.10 -1.85
N TYR A 184 16.56 15.91 -1.35
CA TYR A 184 15.40 16.66 -1.85
C TYR A 184 15.56 18.16 -1.57
N LYS A 185 16.03 18.54 -0.37
CA LYS A 185 16.34 19.93 -0.07
C LYS A 185 17.42 20.48 -1.02
N ARG A 186 18.51 19.74 -1.26
CA ARG A 186 19.58 20.16 -2.17
C ARG A 186 19.08 20.32 -3.60
N TYR A 187 18.19 19.44 -4.06
CA TYR A 187 17.56 19.53 -5.37
C TYR A 187 16.75 20.82 -5.50
N VAL A 188 15.86 21.11 -4.54
CA VAL A 188 15.07 22.35 -4.50
C VAL A 188 15.97 23.60 -4.44
N ASP A 189 16.98 23.62 -3.56
CA ASP A 189 17.91 24.72 -3.38
C ASP A 189 18.73 25.04 -4.65
N THR A 190 19.01 24.01 -5.48
CA THR A 190 19.88 24.14 -6.68
C THR A 190 19.17 23.91 -8.01
N PHE A 191 17.85 23.83 -8.00
CA PHE A 191 17.01 23.51 -9.16
C PHE A 191 17.26 24.40 -10.39
N ALA A 192 17.59 25.68 -10.16
CA ALA A 192 17.91 26.63 -11.22
C ALA A 192 19.25 26.35 -11.92
N GLN A 193 20.17 25.62 -11.29
CA GLN A 193 21.44 25.20 -11.88
C GLN A 193 21.39 23.76 -12.42
N ASP A 194 20.62 22.87 -11.79
CA ASP A 194 20.32 21.54 -12.31
C ASP A 194 18.87 21.15 -12.03
N ARG A 195 18.08 21.09 -13.10
CA ARG A 195 16.66 20.68 -13.06
C ARG A 195 16.48 19.17 -12.97
N THR A 196 17.53 18.39 -13.25
CA THR A 196 17.47 16.91 -13.28
C THR A 196 17.59 16.29 -11.89
N GLY A 197 18.20 16.98 -10.92
CA GLY A 197 18.50 16.45 -9.60
C GLY A 197 19.74 15.57 -9.54
N ARG A 198 20.44 15.38 -10.68
CA ARG A 198 21.74 14.71 -10.77
C ARG A 198 22.76 15.36 -9.85
N ARG A 199 22.91 16.69 -9.93
CA ARG A 199 23.85 17.46 -9.11
C ARG A 199 23.54 17.30 -7.63
N ALA A 200 22.26 17.24 -7.25
CA ALA A 200 21.87 17.00 -5.87
C ALA A 200 22.24 15.59 -5.38
N ILE A 201 22.24 14.57 -6.25
CA ILE A 201 22.83 13.26 -5.94
C ILE A 201 24.34 13.43 -5.71
N GLU A 202 25.04 14.04 -6.68
CA GLU A 202 26.50 14.16 -6.66
C GLU A 202 27.01 14.95 -5.43
N ASP A 203 26.34 16.06 -5.07
CA ASP A 203 26.64 16.88 -3.90
C ASP A 203 26.39 16.16 -2.55
N ILE A 204 25.33 15.35 -2.44
CA ILE A 204 24.92 14.70 -1.17
C ILE A 204 25.58 13.33 -0.97
N PHE A 205 25.94 12.66 -2.06
CA PHE A 205 26.66 11.38 -2.01
C PHE A 205 28.17 11.53 -2.12
N GLY A 206 28.69 12.65 -2.65
CA GLY A 206 30.12 12.87 -2.84
C GLY A 206 30.71 11.96 -3.92
N ALA A 207 29.88 11.56 -4.89
CA ALA A 207 30.18 10.57 -5.92
C ALA A 207 29.44 10.94 -7.20
N THR A 208 30.02 10.66 -8.36
CA THR A 208 29.36 10.87 -9.66
C THR A 208 28.08 10.03 -9.80
N ILE A 209 27.18 10.39 -10.71
CA ILE A 209 25.95 9.61 -10.96
C ILE A 209 26.22 8.11 -11.27
N ASP A 210 27.35 7.79 -11.91
CA ASP A 210 27.71 6.42 -12.30
C ASP A 210 28.29 5.61 -11.10
N GLU A 211 29.01 6.28 -10.19
CA GLU A 211 29.47 5.71 -8.91
C GLU A 211 28.31 5.53 -7.92
N PHE A 212 27.37 6.48 -7.90
CA PHE A 212 26.10 6.35 -7.18
C PHE A 212 25.28 5.18 -7.74
N GLU A 213 25.15 5.06 -9.07
CA GLU A 213 24.47 3.93 -9.70
C GLU A 213 25.14 2.60 -9.35
N THR A 214 26.47 2.54 -9.35
CA THR A 214 27.23 1.34 -8.96
C THR A 214 26.92 0.94 -7.51
N SER A 215 26.87 1.93 -6.60
CA SER A 215 26.55 1.72 -5.19
C SER A 215 25.10 1.28 -4.98
N TRP A 216 24.15 1.93 -5.67
CA TRP A 216 22.73 1.56 -5.67
C TRP A 216 22.52 0.13 -6.23
N ARG A 217 23.15 -0.23 -7.35
CA ARG A 217 23.07 -1.59 -7.91
C ARG A 217 23.59 -2.63 -6.92
N ALA A 218 24.72 -2.37 -6.27
CA ALA A 218 25.26 -3.27 -5.23
C ALA A 218 24.29 -3.43 -4.06
N TRP A 219 23.72 -2.33 -3.55
CA TRP A 219 22.73 -2.34 -2.46
C TRP A 219 21.45 -3.10 -2.83
N VAL A 220 20.88 -2.85 -4.02
CA VAL A 220 19.69 -3.57 -4.51
C VAL A 220 19.95 -5.07 -4.61
N LEU A 221 21.12 -5.47 -5.12
CA LEU A 221 21.46 -6.89 -5.30
C LEU A 221 21.79 -7.61 -3.97
N ALA A 222 22.37 -6.91 -3.01
CA ALA A 222 22.69 -7.46 -1.68
C ALA A 222 21.44 -7.80 -0.86
N ARG A 223 20.34 -7.07 -1.06
CA ARG A 223 19.05 -7.33 -0.39
C ARG A 223 18.37 -8.57 -0.97
N PRO A 224 17.66 -9.37 -0.16
CA PRO A 224 16.94 -10.55 -0.65
C PRO A 224 15.77 -10.16 -1.55
N ALA A 225 15.35 -11.08 -2.41
CA ALA A 225 14.07 -10.93 -3.11
C ALA A 225 12.91 -10.91 -2.10
N VAL A 226 11.87 -10.14 -2.39
CA VAL A 226 10.61 -10.15 -1.64
C VAL A 226 9.87 -11.42 -2.01
N ASP A 227 9.39 -12.15 -1.00
CA ASP A 227 8.53 -13.29 -1.25
C ASP A 227 7.14 -12.79 -1.65
N VAL A 228 6.68 -13.20 -2.83
CA VAL A 228 5.42 -12.74 -3.47
C VAL A 228 4.66 -13.91 -4.08
N ALA A 229 5.06 -15.14 -3.77
CA ALA A 229 4.46 -16.36 -4.29
C ALA A 229 4.31 -17.37 -3.15
N VAL A 230 3.15 -18.01 -3.06
CA VAL A 230 2.95 -19.09 -2.07
C VAL A 230 3.84 -20.28 -2.43
N GLY A 231 4.90 -20.49 -1.66
CA GLY A 231 5.92 -21.50 -1.89
C GLY A 231 5.52 -22.90 -1.44
N ARG A 232 6.43 -23.86 -1.68
CA ARG A 232 6.24 -25.25 -1.24
C ARG A 232 6.40 -25.34 0.28
N GLY A 233 5.28 -25.44 0.98
CA GLY A 233 5.22 -25.58 2.44
C GLY A 233 4.63 -24.37 3.14
N ASP A 234 4.44 -23.25 2.43
CA ASP A 234 3.69 -22.10 2.92
C ASP A 234 2.19 -22.41 2.94
N ARG A 235 1.47 -21.80 3.88
CA ARG A 235 0.04 -22.04 4.08
C ARG A 235 -0.77 -21.12 3.19
N ASN A 236 -1.74 -21.68 2.47
CA ASN A 236 -2.63 -20.91 1.59
C ASN A 236 -4.01 -20.73 2.26
N VAL A 237 -4.50 -19.49 2.27
CA VAL A 237 -5.86 -19.15 2.75
C VAL A 237 -6.94 -19.90 1.96
N GLY A 238 -6.73 -20.06 0.65
CA GLY A 238 -7.61 -20.79 -0.26
C GLY A 238 -8.84 -19.99 -0.70
N VAL A 239 -8.61 -18.76 -1.14
CA VAL A 239 -9.58 -17.89 -1.83
C VAL A 239 -9.00 -17.38 -3.15
N ASP A 240 -9.87 -17.15 -4.14
CA ASP A 240 -9.57 -16.23 -5.24
C ASP A 240 -10.11 -14.85 -4.86
N ILE A 241 -9.41 -13.79 -5.27
CA ILE A 241 -9.79 -12.42 -4.96
C ILE A 241 -9.82 -11.53 -6.22
N LYS A 242 -10.46 -10.37 -6.10
CA LYS A 242 -10.31 -9.21 -6.98
C LYS A 242 -10.17 -7.94 -6.14
N ALA A 243 -9.74 -6.84 -6.75
CA ALA A 243 -9.72 -5.54 -6.09
C ALA A 243 -11.12 -5.13 -5.62
N ALA A 244 -11.19 -4.63 -4.39
CA ALA A 244 -12.29 -3.82 -3.86
C ALA A 244 -11.74 -2.45 -3.47
N THR A 245 -12.63 -1.48 -3.21
CA THR A 245 -12.22 -0.11 -2.90
C THR A 245 -11.44 0.02 -1.59
N ASP A 246 -11.74 -0.83 -0.60
CA ASP A 246 -11.14 -0.82 0.74
C ASP A 246 -10.42 -2.12 1.11
N GLY A 247 -10.10 -2.96 0.12
CA GLY A 247 -9.47 -4.25 0.35
C GLY A 247 -9.58 -5.19 -0.85
N VAL A 248 -9.83 -6.47 -0.59
CA VAL A 248 -9.97 -7.48 -1.64
C VAL A 248 -11.26 -8.27 -1.49
N GLU A 249 -12.08 -8.30 -2.54
CA GLU A 249 -13.34 -9.07 -2.56
C GLU A 249 -13.03 -10.53 -2.92
N VAL A 250 -13.48 -11.46 -2.08
CA VAL A 250 -13.42 -12.90 -2.30
C VAL A 250 -14.38 -13.27 -3.43
N THR A 251 -13.84 -13.76 -4.55
CA THR A 251 -14.64 -14.18 -5.72
C THR A 251 -14.95 -15.67 -5.70
N ARG A 252 -14.08 -16.49 -5.08
CA ARG A 252 -14.26 -17.93 -4.92
C ARG A 252 -13.57 -18.40 -3.64
N VAL A 253 -14.12 -19.41 -2.98
CA VAL A 253 -13.47 -20.11 -1.87
C VAL A 253 -13.15 -21.54 -2.31
N ALA A 254 -11.92 -21.99 -2.08
CA ALA A 254 -11.50 -23.34 -2.43
C ALA A 254 -12.09 -24.38 -1.46
N ARG A 255 -12.62 -25.49 -2.00
CA ARG A 255 -13.18 -26.57 -1.17
C ARG A 255 -12.11 -27.19 -0.27
N GLY A 256 -12.42 -27.36 1.01
CA GLY A 256 -11.52 -27.89 2.02
C GLY A 256 -10.48 -26.90 2.55
N SER A 257 -10.48 -25.64 2.10
CA SER A 257 -9.49 -24.64 2.53
C SER A 257 -9.69 -24.16 3.98
N ALA A 258 -8.68 -23.47 4.52
CA ALA A 258 -8.80 -22.79 5.81
C ALA A 258 -9.92 -21.73 5.78
N ALA A 259 -10.03 -20.96 4.69
CA ALA A 259 -11.11 -20.00 4.49
C ALA A 259 -12.51 -20.64 4.49
N GLN A 260 -12.73 -21.73 3.74
CA GLN A 260 -14.02 -22.43 3.76
C GLN A 260 -14.33 -22.96 5.16
N ARG A 261 -13.33 -23.56 5.83
CA ARG A 261 -13.46 -24.08 7.19
C ARG A 261 -13.82 -22.99 8.20
N ALA A 262 -13.31 -21.77 8.02
CA ALA A 262 -13.57 -20.62 8.88
C ALA A 262 -14.86 -19.84 8.53
N GLY A 263 -15.60 -20.24 7.49
CA GLY A 263 -16.88 -19.62 7.12
C GLY A 263 -16.76 -18.36 6.25
N ILE A 264 -15.61 -18.14 5.61
CA ILE A 264 -15.46 -17.15 4.53
C ILE A 264 -16.24 -17.62 3.30
N VAL A 265 -16.90 -16.70 2.61
CA VAL A 265 -17.72 -16.95 1.42
C VAL A 265 -17.41 -15.94 0.30
N ALA A 266 -17.89 -16.21 -0.91
CA ALA A 266 -17.79 -15.24 -2.00
C ALA A 266 -18.65 -13.99 -1.70
N GLY A 267 -18.12 -12.81 -2.01
CA GLY A 267 -18.72 -11.52 -1.64
C GLY A 267 -18.23 -10.93 -0.31
N ASP A 268 -17.42 -11.66 0.47
CA ASP A 268 -16.68 -11.07 1.59
C ASP A 268 -15.59 -10.12 1.06
N VAL A 269 -15.43 -8.96 1.70
CA VAL A 269 -14.26 -8.08 1.45
C VAL A 269 -13.29 -8.25 2.60
N ILE A 270 -12.08 -8.74 2.33
CA ILE A 270 -11.01 -8.81 3.33
C ILE A 270 -10.35 -7.44 3.42
N VAL A 271 -10.31 -6.88 4.64
CA VAL A 271 -9.83 -5.51 4.93
C VAL A 271 -8.63 -5.48 5.88
N ALA A 272 -8.32 -6.58 6.57
CA ALA A 272 -7.08 -6.75 7.34
C ALA A 272 -6.69 -8.22 7.53
N ILE A 273 -5.40 -8.46 7.74
CA ILE A 273 -4.79 -9.74 8.12
C ILE A 273 -3.87 -9.48 9.32
N ASP A 274 -4.06 -10.21 10.42
CA ASP A 274 -3.25 -10.10 11.65
C ASP A 274 -3.09 -8.64 12.14
N GLY A 275 -4.22 -7.91 12.21
CA GLY A 275 -4.27 -6.48 12.52
C GLY A 275 -3.70 -5.54 11.44
N THR A 276 -2.94 -6.05 10.46
CA THR A 276 -2.37 -5.26 9.35
C THR A 276 -3.44 -5.03 8.29
N PRO A 277 -3.82 -3.77 7.98
CA PRO A 277 -4.88 -3.52 7.00
C PRO A 277 -4.43 -3.90 5.58
N VAL A 278 -5.35 -4.47 4.82
CA VAL A 278 -5.19 -4.90 3.42
C VAL A 278 -6.16 -4.08 2.58
N ARG A 279 -5.63 -3.16 1.77
CA ARG A 279 -6.41 -2.19 0.98
C ARG A 279 -6.35 -2.43 -0.54
N SER A 280 -5.45 -3.29 -1.00
CA SER A 280 -5.25 -3.59 -2.42
C SER A 280 -4.85 -5.06 -2.65
N PRO A 281 -5.00 -5.60 -3.89
CA PRO A 281 -4.51 -6.94 -4.25
C PRO A 281 -3.01 -7.15 -4.03
N ARG A 282 -2.22 -6.06 -4.07
CA ARG A 282 -0.77 -6.11 -3.81
C ARG A 282 -0.49 -6.29 -2.32
N GLU A 283 -1.13 -5.49 -1.46
CA GLU A 283 -1.06 -5.64 -0.01
C GLU A 283 -1.53 -7.06 0.42
N TRP A 284 -2.58 -7.59 -0.21
CA TRP A 284 -3.01 -8.99 -0.03
C TRP A 284 -1.92 -10.00 -0.42
N THR A 285 -1.29 -9.84 -1.58
CA THR A 285 -0.27 -10.77 -2.08
C THR A 285 0.97 -10.77 -1.18
N GLU A 286 1.43 -9.58 -0.79
CA GLU A 286 2.58 -9.39 0.11
C GLU A 286 2.29 -9.94 1.52
N ALA A 287 1.06 -9.75 2.04
CA ALA A 287 0.64 -10.29 3.34
C ALA A 287 0.39 -11.81 3.37
N THR A 288 0.19 -12.45 2.20
CA THR A 288 -0.17 -13.90 2.12
C THR A 288 0.89 -14.81 1.53
N ALA A 289 1.99 -14.27 0.99
CA ALA A 289 3.03 -15.06 0.31
C ALA A 289 3.69 -16.13 1.22
N ALA A 290 4.05 -15.76 2.45
CA ALA A 290 4.90 -16.57 3.33
C ALA A 290 4.23 -16.95 4.67
N ILE A 291 2.94 -17.30 4.67
CA ILE A 291 2.20 -17.65 5.90
C ILE A 291 2.75 -18.96 6.49
N ARG A 292 3.40 -18.85 7.67
CA ARG A 292 4.01 -19.97 8.41
C ARG A 292 3.49 -20.12 9.85
N VAL A 293 2.43 -19.38 10.20
CA VAL A 293 1.69 -19.47 11.47
C VAL A 293 0.58 -20.54 11.42
N PRO A 294 0.25 -21.23 12.53
CA PRO A 294 -0.74 -22.33 12.53
C PRO A 294 -2.18 -21.84 12.35
N GLU A 295 -2.43 -20.61 12.80
CA GLU A 295 -3.67 -19.86 12.66
C GLU A 295 -3.37 -18.42 12.22
N LEU A 296 -4.38 -17.72 11.69
CA LEU A 296 -4.26 -16.36 11.18
C LEU A 296 -5.57 -15.60 11.35
N ALA A 297 -5.55 -14.45 12.02
CA ALA A 297 -6.70 -13.56 12.10
C ALA A 297 -6.92 -12.83 10.76
N ILE A 298 -8.15 -12.83 10.26
CA ILE A 298 -8.56 -12.05 9.09
C ILE A 298 -9.79 -11.23 9.44
N THR A 299 -9.72 -9.90 9.25
CA THR A 299 -10.90 -9.05 9.33
C THR A 299 -11.59 -9.02 7.97
N ILE A 300 -12.83 -9.49 7.93
CA ILE A 300 -13.71 -9.37 6.77
C ILE A 300 -14.76 -8.27 6.98
N ARG A 301 -15.28 -7.75 5.88
CA ARG A 301 -16.50 -6.94 5.79
C ARG A 301 -17.54 -7.71 4.98
N ARG A 302 -18.67 -8.05 5.61
CA ARG A 302 -19.82 -8.75 5.00
C ARG A 302 -21.08 -7.93 5.22
N ALA A 303 -21.77 -7.56 4.14
CA ALA A 303 -22.98 -6.71 4.18
C ALA A 303 -22.80 -5.44 5.07
N GLY A 304 -21.67 -4.74 4.91
CA GLY A 304 -21.32 -3.52 5.66
C GLY A 304 -20.85 -3.74 7.11
N LYS A 305 -20.93 -4.96 7.66
CA LYS A 305 -20.43 -5.27 9.01
C LYS A 305 -19.03 -5.84 8.95
N ARG A 306 -18.11 -5.31 9.77
CA ARG A 306 -16.78 -5.86 9.97
C ARG A 306 -16.79 -6.95 11.05
N SER A 307 -16.03 -8.02 10.85
CA SER A 307 -15.85 -9.10 11.82
C SER A 307 -14.49 -9.77 11.63
N GLU A 308 -13.82 -10.08 12.73
CA GLU A 308 -12.59 -10.88 12.72
C GLU A 308 -12.92 -12.38 12.70
N ILE A 309 -12.17 -13.13 11.90
CA ILE A 309 -12.29 -14.57 11.73
C ILE A 309 -10.89 -15.18 11.83
N THR A 310 -10.70 -16.11 12.77
CA THR A 310 -9.46 -16.90 12.87
C THR A 310 -9.50 -18.06 11.88
N LEU A 311 -8.57 -18.08 10.94
CA LEU A 311 -8.33 -19.20 10.05
C LEU A 311 -7.38 -20.18 10.72
N ILE A 312 -7.74 -21.46 10.73
CA ILE A 312 -6.89 -22.53 11.27
C ILE A 312 -6.48 -23.42 10.11
N PHE A 313 -5.18 -23.46 9.80
CA PHE A 313 -4.69 -24.12 8.59
C PHE A 313 -4.64 -25.63 8.69
N ASP A 314 -4.46 -26.16 9.90
CA ASP A 314 -4.60 -27.59 10.18
C ASP A 314 -6.09 -27.99 10.12
N ALA A 315 -6.41 -29.03 9.35
CA ALA A 315 -7.78 -29.50 9.16
C ALA A 315 -8.29 -30.33 10.34
N GLN A 316 -7.43 -31.04 11.06
CA GLN A 316 -7.78 -31.85 12.23
C GLN A 316 -8.02 -30.93 13.44
N ALA A 317 -7.13 -29.97 13.69
CA ALA A 317 -7.33 -28.97 14.75
C ALA A 317 -8.61 -28.13 14.53
N SER A 318 -8.87 -27.73 13.28
CA SER A 318 -10.09 -27.01 12.89
C SER A 318 -11.38 -27.84 12.99
N ALA A 319 -11.27 -29.17 13.06
CA ALA A 319 -12.40 -30.07 13.31
C ALA A 319 -12.62 -30.29 14.82
N MET A 320 -11.55 -30.47 15.60
CA MET A 320 -11.62 -30.61 17.06
C MET A 320 -12.30 -29.40 17.72
N LEU A 321 -11.88 -28.18 17.37
CA LEU A 321 -12.47 -26.93 17.87
C LEU A 321 -13.95 -26.72 17.49
N ARG A 322 -14.47 -27.47 16.51
CA ARG A 322 -15.90 -27.51 16.19
C ARG A 322 -16.65 -28.64 16.88
N GLY A 323 -15.98 -29.74 17.21
CA GLY A 323 -16.56 -30.84 17.98
C GLY A 323 -16.75 -30.51 19.46
N GLU A 324 -15.98 -29.58 20.01
CA GLU A 324 -16.07 -29.14 21.41
C GLU A 324 -17.12 -28.04 21.68
N GLY A 325 -17.93 -27.65 20.68
CA GLY A 325 -18.87 -26.52 20.84
C GLY A 325 -20.12 -26.56 19.97
N GLU A 326 -21.17 -27.26 20.43
CA GLU A 326 -22.56 -27.02 19.99
C GLU A 326 -23.36 -26.26 21.06
N HIS A 327 -23.67 -24.99 20.72
CA HIS A 327 -24.79 -24.14 21.16
C HIS A 327 -25.08 -23.85 22.64
N VAL A 328 -25.08 -22.55 22.96
CA VAL A 328 -26.00 -21.94 23.96
C VAL A 328 -26.65 -20.69 23.35
N LEU A 329 -27.98 -20.60 23.46
CA LEU A 329 -28.75 -19.37 23.21
C LEU A 329 -29.15 -18.70 24.54
N VAL A 330 -29.07 -17.36 24.65
CA VAL A 330 -29.39 -16.48 25.81
C VAL A 330 -29.84 -15.08 25.34
N THR A 331 -31.06 -14.63 25.67
CA THR A 331 -31.85 -13.43 25.21
C THR A 331 -31.29 -12.03 25.62
N PRO A 332 -31.50 -10.92 24.86
CA PRO A 332 -30.71 -9.67 25.00
C PRO A 332 -30.81 -8.81 26.28
N ALA A 333 -31.57 -9.23 27.31
CA ALA A 333 -31.96 -8.37 28.42
C ALA A 333 -31.01 -8.38 29.65
N GLU A 334 -30.04 -9.30 29.72
CA GLU A 334 -29.34 -9.62 30.99
C GLU A 334 -27.83 -9.32 31.04
N PHE A 335 -27.24 -8.63 30.05
CA PHE A 335 -25.79 -8.37 30.05
C PHE A 335 -25.39 -7.10 30.82
N GLN A 336 -25.14 -7.24 32.13
CA GLN A 336 -24.48 -6.21 32.94
C GLN A 336 -22.95 -6.35 32.89
N TRP A 337 -22.25 -5.22 32.75
CA TRP A 337 -20.77 -5.17 32.69
C TRP A 337 -20.14 -5.24 34.08
N ALA A 338 -19.80 -6.44 34.56
CA ALA A 338 -18.91 -6.63 35.71
C ALA A 338 -18.14 -7.97 35.64
N GLU A 339 -16.86 -7.91 36.03
CA GLU A 339 -15.93 -9.02 36.34
C GLU A 339 -15.60 -10.07 35.26
N ILE A 340 -14.43 -9.91 34.62
CA ILE A 340 -13.64 -11.02 34.09
C ILE A 340 -12.52 -11.36 35.09
N ARG A 341 -12.59 -12.52 35.74
CA ARG A 341 -11.47 -13.15 36.47
C ARG A 341 -11.50 -14.67 36.28
N GLY A 342 -10.37 -15.23 35.88
CA GLY A 342 -10.19 -16.67 35.66
C GLY A 342 -10.60 -17.11 34.26
N GLY A 343 -9.63 -17.54 33.46
CA GLY A 343 -9.85 -17.84 32.03
C GLY A 343 -10.55 -19.17 31.79
N PHE A 344 -11.85 -19.12 31.49
CA PHE A 344 -12.56 -20.00 30.55
C PHE A 344 -13.76 -19.22 29.99
N LEU A 345 -13.82 -18.99 28.68
CA LEU A 345 -14.90 -18.25 28.02
C LEU A 345 -16.00 -19.20 27.53
N TYR A 346 -17.13 -19.25 28.25
CA TYR A 346 -18.38 -19.81 27.74
C TYR A 346 -19.10 -18.78 26.85
N LYS A 347 -19.75 -19.25 25.76
CA LYS A 347 -20.55 -18.41 24.84
C LYS A 347 -22.04 -18.39 25.20
N VAL A 348 -22.71 -17.32 24.78
CA VAL A 348 -24.07 -16.87 25.20
C VAL A 348 -24.69 -16.10 24.02
N GLN A 349 -25.88 -16.44 23.48
CA GLN A 349 -26.43 -15.76 22.27
C GLN A 349 -27.97 -15.66 22.13
N PHE A 350 -28.50 -14.47 21.89
CA PHE A 350 -29.92 -14.06 21.84
C PHE A 350 -30.97 -15.07 21.29
N ALA A 351 -31.87 -15.57 22.18
CA ALA A 351 -33.08 -16.37 21.85
C ALA A 351 -34.27 -15.47 21.42
N SER A 352 -35.34 -16.07 20.89
CA SER A 352 -36.56 -15.36 20.44
C SER A 352 -37.83 -15.91 21.09
N GLU A 353 -38.80 -15.02 21.36
CA GLU A 353 -40.12 -15.37 21.90
C GLU A 353 -40.98 -16.14 20.88
N SER A 354 -42.10 -16.70 21.38
CA SER A 354 -42.99 -17.70 20.76
C SER A 354 -43.73 -17.25 19.50
#